data_AF-A0A8W8IN55-F1
#
_entry.id   AF-A0A8W8IN55-F1
#
_cell.length_a   1.000
_cell.length_b   1.000
_cell.length_c   1.000
_cell.angle_alpha   90.00
_cell.angle_beta   90.00
_cell.angle_gamma   90.00
#
_symmetry.space_group_name_H-M   'P 1'
#
loop_
_entity.id
_entity.type
_entity.pdbx_description
1 polymer ?
#
loop_
_entity_poly.entity_id
_entity_poly.type
_entity_poly.pdbx_seq_one_letter_code
_entity_poly.pdbx_strand_id
1 'polypeptide(L)'
;HALIDGQRVGQHPMIVTHMRAIFNMRTPKPRYQESWDVDILLKFIEKMGDNNNISLKMLSCKLVALLALTSAGRASELNQLNVKFMSNSETCFSFKMSKPTETCKPGNPLQSIVFNAFDTDSLCVVKCIRSYLERTSSFREISDNIDRSWLLLSFVKPHHPITTSSVSRWLKTIMAEAGINTNQFKAHSTRSASVSKAYFAGVSVSDIMQQAHWAKESTFARFYCKPIHKSAFQQSVLKRYLGFERTLSILSRVMK
;
A
#
# COMPACT_ATOMS: atom_id res chain seq x y z
N HIS A 1 -11.76 -13.88 -38.45
CA HIS A 1 -12.14 -12.52 -38.90
C HIS A 1 -11.55 -12.26 -40.26
N ALA A 2 -12.31 -11.63 -41.16
CA ALA A 2 -11.81 -11.20 -42.46
C ALA A 2 -10.60 -10.26 -42.29
N LEU A 3 -9.61 -10.43 -43.16
CA LEU A 3 -8.44 -9.55 -43.23
C LEU A 3 -8.82 -8.30 -44.04
N ILE A 4 -8.32 -7.15 -43.62
CA ILE A 4 -8.39 -5.88 -44.36
C ILE A 4 -6.96 -5.60 -44.82
N ASP A 5 -6.76 -5.46 -46.14
CA ASP A 5 -5.45 -5.24 -46.76
C ASP A 5 -4.37 -6.25 -46.32
N GLY A 6 -4.77 -7.53 -46.24
CA GLY A 6 -3.88 -8.62 -45.81
C GLY A 6 -3.55 -8.62 -44.31
N GLN A 7 -4.10 -7.70 -43.52
CA GLN A 7 -3.85 -7.57 -42.08
C GLN A 7 -5.12 -7.77 -41.25
N ARG A 8 -4.93 -8.17 -39.99
CA ARG A 8 -6.03 -8.15 -39.02
C ARG A 8 -6.39 -6.70 -38.72
N VAL A 9 -7.68 -6.39 -38.59
CA VAL A 9 -8.18 -5.04 -38.31
C VAL A 9 -7.41 -4.33 -37.19
N GLY A 10 -7.19 -5.01 -36.05
CA GLY A 10 -6.45 -4.43 -34.92
C GLY A 10 -4.95 -4.18 -35.15
N GLN A 11 -4.39 -4.65 -36.26
CA GLN A 11 -2.99 -4.46 -36.65
C GLN A 11 -2.83 -3.47 -37.82
N HIS A 12 -3.92 -3.06 -38.45
CA HIS A 12 -3.90 -2.16 -39.60
C HIS A 12 -3.21 -0.83 -39.24
N PRO A 13 -2.25 -0.32 -40.05
CA PRO A 13 -1.40 0.81 -39.69
C PRO A 13 -2.19 2.07 -39.33
N MET A 14 -3.30 2.34 -40.04
CA MET A 14 -4.15 3.49 -39.74
C MET A 14 -4.86 3.35 -38.39
N ILE A 15 -5.32 2.16 -38.03
CA ILE A 15 -5.99 1.92 -36.74
C ILE A 15 -4.99 2.04 -35.60
N VAL A 16 -3.80 1.43 -35.74
CA VAL A 16 -2.72 1.54 -34.76
C VAL A 16 -2.26 3.00 -34.58
N THR A 17 -2.11 3.75 -35.68
CA THR A 17 -1.71 5.16 -35.67
C THR A 17 -2.77 6.04 -35.03
N HIS A 18 -4.04 5.84 -35.37
CA HIS A 18 -5.17 6.56 -34.77
C HIS A 18 -5.29 6.28 -33.27
N MET A 19 -5.17 5.02 -32.85
CA MET A 19 -5.18 4.64 -31.43
C MET A 19 -3.99 5.22 -30.65
N ARG A 20 -2.79 5.26 -31.25
CA ARG A 20 -1.64 5.97 -30.67
C ARG A 20 -1.88 7.47 -30.55
N ALA A 21 -2.47 8.10 -31.57
CA ALA A 21 -2.80 9.52 -31.54
C ALA A 21 -3.80 9.82 -30.41
N ILE A 22 -4.87 9.04 -30.28
CA ILE A 22 -5.83 9.15 -29.17
C ILE A 22 -5.15 8.97 -27.81
N PHE A 23 -4.28 7.96 -27.68
CA PHE A 23 -3.54 7.70 -26.44
C PHE A 23 -2.60 8.85 -26.07
N ASN A 24 -1.89 9.42 -27.05
CA ASN A 24 -0.99 10.55 -26.83
C ASN A 24 -1.75 11.83 -26.47
N MET A 25 -2.90 12.10 -27.12
CA MET A 25 -3.79 13.22 -26.79
C MET A 25 -4.37 13.09 -25.37
N ARG A 26 -4.58 11.86 -24.90
CA ARG A 26 -5.11 11.53 -23.57
C ARG A 26 -4.06 10.83 -22.71
N THR A 27 -2.83 11.34 -22.68
CA THR A 27 -1.80 10.71 -21.86
C THR A 27 -2.28 10.69 -20.41
N PRO A 28 -2.40 9.50 -19.76
CA PRO A 28 -2.88 9.43 -18.39
C PRO A 28 -1.94 10.19 -17.46
N LYS A 29 -2.37 11.36 -16.99
CA LYS A 29 -1.63 12.09 -15.96
C LYS A 29 -1.78 11.34 -14.63
N PRO A 30 -0.70 11.19 -13.83
CA PRO A 30 -0.82 10.63 -12.50
C PRO A 30 -1.82 11.47 -11.69
N ARG A 31 -2.80 10.80 -11.07
CA ARG A 31 -3.85 11.45 -10.28
C ARG A 31 -3.30 12.31 -9.15
N TYR A 32 -2.15 11.92 -8.60
CA TYR A 32 -1.49 12.61 -7.50
C TYR A 32 -0.15 13.19 -7.97
N GLN A 33 0.04 14.48 -7.71
CA GLN A 33 1.34 15.15 -7.84
C GLN A 33 2.20 14.98 -6.58
N GLU A 34 1.55 14.68 -5.45
CA GLU A 34 2.16 14.63 -4.12
C GLU A 34 1.65 13.40 -3.37
N SER A 35 2.43 12.90 -2.41
CA SER A 35 2.00 11.84 -1.49
C SER A 35 1.66 12.42 -0.12
N TRP A 36 0.83 11.71 0.64
CA TRP A 36 0.65 11.95 2.07
C TRP A 36 1.79 11.32 2.87
N ASP A 37 2.01 11.82 4.09
CA ASP A 37 3.07 11.36 4.99
C ASP A 37 2.64 10.08 5.72
N VAL A 38 3.32 8.98 5.40
CA VAL A 38 3.08 7.65 5.99
C VAL A 38 3.26 7.64 7.51
N ASP A 39 4.11 8.52 8.07
CA ASP A 39 4.33 8.61 9.51
C ASP A 39 3.08 9.02 10.28
N ILE A 40 2.14 9.75 9.65
CA ILE A 40 0.86 10.09 10.27
C ILE A 40 0.08 8.81 10.60
N LEU A 41 -0.01 7.89 9.65
CA LEU A 41 -0.72 6.62 9.83
C LEU A 41 0.03 5.68 10.77
N LEU A 42 1.36 5.58 10.66
CA LEU A 42 2.16 4.73 11.56
C LEU A 42 2.06 5.19 13.01
N LYS A 43 2.18 6.50 13.29
CA LYS A 43 1.99 7.07 14.64
C LYS A 43 0.59 6.81 15.18
N PHE A 44 -0.43 6.90 14.32
CA PHE A 44 -1.79 6.56 14.72
C PHE A 44 -1.91 5.08 15.10
N ILE A 45 -1.39 4.17 14.28
CA ILE A 45 -1.42 2.72 14.55
C ILE A 45 -0.66 2.39 15.84
N GLU A 46 0.48 3.01 16.08
CA GLU A 46 1.26 2.84 17.31
C GLU A 46 0.46 3.27 18.55
N LYS A 47 -0.23 4.42 18.47
CA LYS A 47 -1.11 4.93 19.54
C LYS A 47 -2.32 4.04 19.83
N MET A 48 -2.74 3.19 18.88
CA MET A 48 -3.83 2.23 19.12
C MET A 48 -3.44 1.16 20.16
N GLY A 49 -2.15 0.97 20.43
CA GLY A 49 -1.65 0.04 21.43
C GLY A 49 -1.75 -1.43 21.02
N ASP A 50 -1.94 -2.29 22.03
CA ASP A 50 -2.02 -3.75 21.89
C ASP A 50 -3.21 -4.18 21.02
N ASN A 51 -2.97 -5.16 20.14
CA ASN A 51 -3.97 -5.77 19.27
C ASN A 51 -5.14 -6.42 20.02
N ASN A 52 -4.90 -6.86 21.27
CA ASN A 52 -5.91 -7.49 22.12
C ASN A 52 -6.91 -6.47 22.67
N ASN A 53 -6.49 -5.22 22.86
CA ASN A 53 -7.29 -4.17 23.49
C ASN A 53 -8.16 -3.36 22.52
N ILE A 54 -7.98 -3.56 21.21
CA ILE A 54 -8.75 -2.85 20.18
C ILE A 54 -9.95 -3.67 19.70
N SER A 55 -11.01 -3.01 19.22
CA SER A 55 -12.17 -3.71 18.65
C SER A 55 -11.78 -4.50 17.40
N LEU A 56 -12.52 -5.57 17.07
CA LEU A 56 -12.24 -6.37 15.87
C LEU A 56 -12.30 -5.51 14.60
N LYS A 57 -13.24 -4.55 14.54
CA LYS A 57 -13.33 -3.58 13.45
C LYS A 57 -12.04 -2.77 13.30
N MET A 58 -11.48 -2.27 14.40
CA MET A 58 -10.23 -1.50 14.36
C MET A 58 -9.02 -2.39 14.08
N LEU A 59 -8.97 -3.61 14.63
CA LEU A 59 -7.94 -4.59 14.29
C LEU A 59 -7.96 -4.94 12.80
N SER A 60 -9.15 -5.14 12.22
CA SER A 60 -9.33 -5.35 10.77
C SER A 60 -8.76 -4.19 9.95
N CYS A 61 -9.04 -2.94 10.34
CA CYS A 61 -8.54 -1.78 9.62
C CYS A 61 -7.02 -1.61 9.79
N LYS A 62 -6.50 -1.84 11.00
CA LYS A 62 -5.07 -1.86 11.32
C LYS A 62 -4.33 -2.90 10.48
N LEU A 63 -4.85 -4.11 10.42
CA LEU A 63 -4.28 -5.19 9.61
C LEU A 63 -4.21 -4.80 8.14
N VAL A 64 -5.30 -4.31 7.55
CA VAL A 64 -5.30 -3.88 6.14
C VAL A 64 -4.29 -2.75 5.88
N ALA A 65 -4.15 -1.79 6.80
CA ALA A 65 -3.15 -0.74 6.68
C ALA A 65 -1.72 -1.29 6.71
N LEU A 66 -1.39 -2.14 7.69
CA LEU A 66 -0.06 -2.74 7.81
C LEU A 66 0.25 -3.61 6.58
N LEU A 67 -0.67 -4.48 6.15
CA LEU A 67 -0.50 -5.28 4.94
C LEU A 67 -0.24 -4.40 3.70
N ALA A 68 -1.01 -3.32 3.52
CA ALA A 68 -0.85 -2.41 2.39
C ALA A 68 0.48 -1.65 2.42
N LEU A 69 0.92 -1.19 3.59
CA LEU A 69 2.15 -0.45 3.77
C LEU A 69 3.39 -1.33 3.56
N THR A 70 3.42 -2.53 4.15
CA THR A 70 4.60 -3.41 4.12
C THR A 70 4.75 -4.17 2.81
N SER A 71 3.64 -4.48 2.11
CA SER A 71 3.71 -5.18 0.82
C SER A 71 3.69 -4.24 -0.40
N ALA A 72 3.34 -2.96 -0.22
CA ALA A 72 2.92 -2.09 -1.30
C ALA A 72 1.80 -2.71 -2.18
N GLY A 73 1.02 -3.64 -1.62
CA GLY A 73 0.00 -4.39 -2.33
C GLY A 73 -1.25 -3.56 -2.65
N ARG A 74 -1.88 -3.85 -3.79
CA ARG A 74 -3.21 -3.31 -4.11
C ARG A 74 -4.27 -3.97 -3.25
N ALA A 75 -5.41 -3.31 -3.09
CA ALA A 75 -6.56 -3.89 -2.40
C ALA A 75 -6.99 -5.25 -2.99
N SER A 76 -6.84 -5.46 -4.31
CA SER A 76 -7.13 -6.74 -4.96
C SER A 76 -6.14 -7.85 -4.57
N GLU A 77 -4.86 -7.52 -4.41
CA GLU A 77 -3.81 -8.46 -3.97
C GLU A 77 -4.05 -8.86 -2.51
N LEU A 78 -4.34 -7.89 -1.63
CA LEU A 78 -4.65 -8.16 -0.23
C LEU A 78 -5.92 -8.99 -0.05
N ASN A 79 -6.92 -8.82 -0.93
CA ASN A 79 -8.16 -9.60 -0.91
C ASN A 79 -7.96 -11.08 -1.30
N GLN A 80 -6.84 -11.41 -1.95
CA GLN A 80 -6.56 -12.78 -2.40
C GLN A 80 -5.77 -13.60 -1.37
N LEU A 81 -5.28 -12.97 -0.30
CA LEU A 81 -4.59 -13.68 0.78
C LEU A 81 -5.52 -14.73 1.38
N ASN A 82 -5.06 -15.98 1.38
CA ASN A 82 -5.86 -17.13 1.77
C ASN A 82 -5.09 -17.99 2.77
N VAL A 83 -5.75 -18.36 3.87
CA VAL A 83 -5.14 -19.08 4.99
C VAL A 83 -4.78 -20.52 4.65
N LYS A 84 -5.44 -21.14 3.67
CA LYS A 84 -5.08 -22.49 3.18
C LYS A 84 -3.74 -22.52 2.44
N PHE A 85 -3.33 -21.40 1.87
CA PHE A 85 -2.08 -21.24 1.13
C PHE A 85 -1.06 -20.37 1.89
N MET A 86 -1.21 -20.32 3.21
CA MET A 86 -0.35 -19.59 4.12
C MET A 86 0.69 -20.52 4.72
N SER A 87 1.91 -20.03 4.91
CA SER A 87 2.91 -20.64 5.79
C SER A 87 3.28 -19.63 6.87
N ASN A 88 3.34 -20.08 8.12
CA ASN A 88 3.66 -19.25 9.27
C ASN A 88 4.97 -19.73 9.91
N SER A 89 5.75 -18.78 10.40
CA SER A 89 6.88 -18.99 11.30
C SER A 89 6.77 -18.01 12.47
N GLU A 90 7.73 -18.06 13.40
CA GLU A 90 7.81 -17.09 14.49
C GLU A 90 8.09 -15.66 13.99
N THR A 91 8.81 -15.53 12.88
CA THR A 91 9.32 -14.26 12.38
C THR A 91 8.66 -13.80 11.09
N CYS A 92 7.84 -14.63 10.43
CA CYS A 92 7.17 -14.23 9.20
C CYS A 92 5.86 -14.99 8.92
N PHE A 93 5.06 -14.41 8.03
CA PHE A 93 3.98 -15.08 7.31
C PHE A 93 4.24 -14.99 5.82
N SER A 94 4.06 -16.09 5.10
CA SER A 94 4.06 -16.10 3.64
C SER A 94 2.72 -16.58 3.11
N PHE A 95 2.25 -15.96 2.02
CA PHE A 95 1.02 -16.33 1.34
C PHE A 95 1.33 -16.60 -0.13
N LYS A 96 1.03 -17.83 -0.58
CA LYS A 96 1.09 -18.18 -2.00
C LYS A 96 -0.19 -17.72 -2.69
N MET A 97 -0.05 -16.94 -3.75
CA MET A 97 -1.21 -16.52 -4.53
C MET A 97 -1.78 -17.71 -5.30
N SER A 98 -3.09 -17.93 -5.18
CA SER A 98 -3.80 -19.03 -5.88
C SER A 98 -4.19 -18.68 -7.31
N LYS A 99 -4.18 -17.39 -7.66
CA LYS A 99 -4.50 -16.89 -8.99
C LYS A 99 -3.41 -15.93 -9.47
N PRO A 100 -3.12 -15.89 -10.78
CA PRO A 100 -2.27 -14.87 -11.36
C PRO A 100 -2.86 -13.48 -11.04
N THR A 101 -2.05 -12.55 -10.56
CA THR A 101 -2.47 -11.15 -10.48
C THR A 101 -2.54 -10.57 -11.90
N GLU A 102 -3.25 -9.45 -12.11
CA GLU A 102 -3.33 -8.79 -13.43
C GLU A 102 -1.95 -8.42 -14.02
N THR A 103 -0.91 -8.43 -13.19
CA THR A 103 0.49 -8.19 -13.57
C THR A 103 1.28 -9.47 -13.89
N CYS A 104 0.74 -10.66 -13.61
CA CYS A 104 1.37 -11.94 -13.97
C CYS A 104 1.24 -12.20 -15.48
N LYS A 105 2.37 -12.42 -16.14
CA LYS A 105 2.38 -12.89 -17.53
C LYS A 105 2.16 -14.40 -17.58
N PRO A 106 1.54 -14.95 -18.65
CA PRO A 106 1.48 -16.38 -18.88
C PRO A 106 2.88 -17.00 -18.79
N GLY A 107 3.05 -18.07 -18.01
CA GLY A 107 4.33 -18.77 -17.84
C GLY A 107 5.18 -18.35 -16.64
N ASN A 108 4.83 -17.27 -15.93
CA ASN A 108 5.52 -16.91 -14.68
C ASN A 108 4.93 -17.64 -13.46
N PRO A 109 5.76 -18.06 -12.49
CA PRO A 109 5.27 -18.70 -11.27
C PRO A 109 4.37 -17.76 -10.48
N LEU A 110 3.38 -18.35 -9.79
CA LEU A 110 2.51 -17.62 -8.87
C LEU A 110 3.35 -17.00 -7.75
N GLN A 111 3.18 -15.70 -7.56
CA GLN A 111 3.98 -14.94 -6.61
C GLN A 111 3.58 -15.27 -5.17
N SER A 112 4.56 -15.21 -4.26
CA SER A 112 4.33 -15.30 -2.82
C SER A 112 4.58 -13.93 -2.20
N ILE A 113 3.68 -13.50 -1.30
CA ILE A 113 3.91 -12.29 -0.49
C ILE A 113 4.40 -12.73 0.88
N VAL A 114 5.50 -12.15 1.34
CA VAL A 114 6.08 -12.40 2.65
C VAL A 114 5.93 -11.15 3.53
N PHE A 115 5.47 -11.36 4.75
CA PHE A 115 5.34 -10.35 5.80
C PHE A 115 6.29 -10.71 6.93
N ASN A 116 7.27 -9.86 7.20
CA ASN A 116 8.27 -10.08 8.24
C ASN A 116 7.85 -9.39 9.55
N ALA A 117 8.28 -9.97 10.67
CA ALA A 117 8.10 -9.39 11.98
C ALA A 117 8.89 -8.07 12.10
N PHE A 118 8.40 -7.21 12.98
CA PHE A 118 9.03 -5.94 13.31
C PHE A 118 9.13 -5.83 14.83
N ASP A 119 10.16 -5.14 15.30
CA ASP A 119 10.52 -5.08 16.72
C ASP A 119 9.43 -4.45 17.58
N THR A 120 8.72 -3.45 17.03
CA THR A 120 7.63 -2.79 17.74
C THR A 120 6.32 -3.55 17.54
N ASP A 121 5.79 -4.13 18.62
CA ASP A 121 4.58 -4.97 18.62
C ASP A 121 3.35 -4.30 18.00
N SER A 122 3.15 -3.02 18.29
CA SER A 122 2.02 -2.24 17.78
C SER A 122 2.08 -2.05 16.26
N LEU A 123 3.27 -2.07 15.65
CA LEU A 123 3.51 -1.92 14.22
C LEU A 123 3.84 -3.24 13.51
N CYS A 124 3.96 -4.33 14.27
CA CYS A 124 4.34 -5.63 13.75
C CYS A 124 3.18 -6.30 13.00
N VAL A 125 3.31 -6.40 11.68
CA VAL A 125 2.31 -7.05 10.81
C VAL A 125 2.11 -8.53 11.16
N VAL A 126 3.17 -9.24 11.53
CA VAL A 126 3.11 -10.66 11.95
C VAL A 126 2.27 -10.83 13.21
N LYS A 127 2.53 -10.01 14.25
CA LYS A 127 1.74 -10.03 15.49
C LYS A 127 0.29 -9.63 15.22
N CYS A 128 0.06 -8.63 14.36
CA CYS A 128 -1.29 -8.23 13.96
C CYS A 128 -2.05 -9.34 13.21
N ILE A 129 -1.39 -10.08 12.31
CA ILE A 129 -1.97 -11.23 11.61
C ILE A 129 -2.35 -12.32 12.61
N ARG A 130 -1.48 -12.65 13.58
CA ARG A 130 -1.76 -13.66 14.61
C ARG A 130 -2.98 -13.29 15.44
N SER A 131 -2.98 -12.10 16.05
CA SER A 131 -4.12 -11.65 16.87
C SER A 131 -5.42 -11.60 16.07
N TYR A 132 -5.35 -11.27 14.78
CA TYR A 132 -6.53 -11.28 13.91
C TYR A 132 -7.02 -12.69 13.59
N LEU A 133 -6.12 -13.63 13.28
CA LEU A 133 -6.48 -15.03 13.04
C LEU A 133 -7.07 -15.67 14.29
N GLU A 134 -6.49 -15.41 15.45
CA GLU A 134 -6.99 -15.88 16.75
C GLU A 134 -8.41 -15.35 17.02
N ARG A 135 -8.65 -14.05 16.83
CA ARG A 135 -9.98 -13.45 17.05
C ARG A 135 -11.02 -13.81 15.99
N THR A 136 -10.59 -14.38 14.87
CA THR A 136 -11.48 -14.84 13.79
C THR A 136 -11.56 -16.35 13.67
N SER A 137 -10.94 -17.10 14.59
CA SER A 137 -10.91 -18.57 14.57
C SER A 137 -12.31 -19.17 14.60
N SER A 138 -13.12 -18.75 15.55
CA SER A 138 -14.52 -19.18 15.71
C SER A 138 -15.37 -18.93 14.48
N PHE A 139 -15.07 -17.90 13.68
CA PHE A 139 -15.83 -17.64 12.44
C PHE A 139 -15.53 -18.69 11.38
N ARG A 140 -14.28 -19.16 11.32
CA ARG A 140 -13.77 -20.09 10.30
C ARG A 140 -14.21 -21.53 10.55
N GLU A 141 -14.58 -21.85 11.78
CA GLU A 141 -15.03 -23.17 12.22
C GLU A 141 -16.55 -23.37 12.09
N ILE A 142 -17.30 -22.31 11.75
CA ILE A 142 -18.75 -22.40 11.56
C ILE A 142 -19.05 -23.34 10.39
N SER A 143 -19.78 -24.41 10.68
CA SER A 143 -20.29 -25.36 9.70
C SER A 143 -21.51 -24.79 8.99
N ASP A 144 -21.27 -23.90 8.04
CA ASP A 144 -22.26 -23.45 7.05
C ASP A 144 -21.67 -23.55 5.63
N ASN A 145 -22.48 -23.30 4.61
CA ASN A 145 -22.05 -23.35 3.21
C ASN A 145 -21.20 -22.11 2.79
N ILE A 146 -20.53 -21.42 3.72
CA ILE A 146 -19.71 -20.24 3.44
C ILE A 146 -18.23 -20.59 3.59
N ASP A 147 -17.49 -20.53 2.49
CA ASP A 147 -16.04 -20.68 2.52
C ASP A 147 -15.38 -19.44 3.17
N ARG A 148 -14.71 -19.63 4.32
CA ARG A 148 -13.98 -18.60 5.07
C ARG A 148 -12.46 -18.79 5.05
N SER A 149 -11.96 -19.37 3.97
CA SER A 149 -10.52 -19.58 3.76
C SER A 149 -9.74 -18.30 3.46
N TRP A 150 -10.40 -17.18 3.17
CA TRP A 150 -9.70 -15.90 2.97
C TRP A 150 -9.22 -15.31 4.28
N LEU A 151 -8.07 -14.64 4.26
CA LEU A 151 -7.50 -13.99 5.43
C LEU A 151 -8.51 -12.99 6.01
N LEU A 152 -9.02 -12.06 5.19
CA LEU A 152 -9.86 -10.97 5.65
C LEU A 152 -11.36 -11.35 5.63
N LEU A 153 -11.97 -11.40 6.81
CA LEU A 153 -13.38 -11.72 7.02
C LEU A 153 -14.14 -10.52 7.58
N SER A 154 -15.39 -10.35 7.17
CA SER A 154 -16.27 -9.32 7.71
C SER A 154 -16.40 -9.46 9.22
N PHE A 155 -16.30 -8.35 9.95
CA PHE A 155 -16.60 -8.32 11.39
C PHE A 155 -18.11 -8.34 11.68
N VAL A 156 -18.96 -8.30 10.65
CA VAL A 156 -20.43 -8.41 10.74
C VAL A 156 -20.86 -9.81 10.34
N LYS A 157 -21.78 -10.42 11.11
CA LYS A 157 -22.41 -11.71 10.78
C LYS A 157 -23.05 -11.68 9.37
N PRO A 158 -22.97 -12.76 8.59
CA PRO A 158 -22.42 -14.08 8.94
C PRO A 158 -20.90 -14.22 8.66
N HIS A 159 -20.12 -13.14 8.76
CA HIS A 159 -18.66 -13.14 8.65
C HIS A 159 -18.12 -13.65 7.30
N HIS A 160 -18.80 -13.28 6.21
CA HIS A 160 -18.35 -13.58 4.86
C HIS A 160 -16.93 -13.04 4.60
N PRO A 161 -16.16 -13.66 3.70
CA PRO A 161 -15.00 -13.05 3.09
C PRO A 161 -15.34 -11.67 2.55
N ILE A 162 -14.46 -10.69 2.79
CA ILE A 162 -14.71 -9.34 2.31
C ILE A 162 -14.40 -9.21 0.82
N THR A 163 -14.92 -8.15 0.21
CA THR A 163 -14.60 -7.79 -1.18
C THR A 163 -13.44 -6.79 -1.23
N THR A 164 -12.83 -6.65 -2.41
CA THR A 164 -11.81 -5.61 -2.68
C THR A 164 -12.31 -4.19 -2.35
N SER A 165 -13.60 -3.93 -2.54
CA SER A 165 -14.22 -2.65 -2.18
C SER A 165 -14.23 -2.43 -0.67
N SER A 166 -14.46 -3.49 0.12
CA SER A 166 -14.41 -3.47 1.58
C SER A 166 -12.99 -3.28 2.10
N VAL A 167 -11.98 -3.93 1.50
CA VAL A 167 -10.56 -3.66 1.79
C VAL A 167 -10.26 -2.16 1.61
N SER A 168 -10.67 -1.60 0.46
CA SER A 168 -10.49 -0.18 0.17
C SER A 168 -11.25 0.73 1.14
N ARG A 169 -12.42 0.29 1.64
CA ARG A 169 -13.20 1.02 2.65
C ARG A 169 -12.50 1.02 3.99
N TRP A 170 -12.04 -0.14 4.48
CA TRP A 170 -11.32 -0.25 5.75
C TRP A 170 -10.02 0.55 5.76
N LEU A 171 -9.28 0.52 4.64
CA LEU A 171 -8.08 1.34 4.50
C LEU A 171 -8.39 2.84 4.55
N LYS A 172 -9.45 3.29 3.87
CA LYS A 172 -9.90 4.69 3.97
C LYS A 172 -10.36 5.05 5.39
N THR A 173 -11.04 4.14 6.08
CA THR A 173 -11.49 4.37 7.46
C THR A 173 -10.29 4.69 8.34
N ILE A 174 -9.28 3.83 8.42
CA ILE A 174 -8.12 4.10 9.27
C ILE A 174 -7.28 5.29 8.80
N MET A 175 -7.20 5.56 7.50
CA MET A 175 -6.59 6.80 7.00
C MET A 175 -7.33 8.04 7.52
N ALA A 176 -8.66 8.04 7.49
CA ALA A 176 -9.47 9.16 7.99
C ALA A 176 -9.33 9.33 9.52
N GLU A 177 -9.36 8.23 10.27
CA GLU A 177 -9.15 8.23 11.73
C GLU A 177 -7.75 8.77 12.11
N ALA A 178 -6.73 8.50 11.28
CA ALA A 178 -5.39 9.05 11.44
C ALA A 178 -5.28 10.54 11.07
N GLY A 179 -6.34 11.16 10.55
CA GLY A 179 -6.35 12.56 10.12
C GLY A 179 -5.88 12.80 8.68
N ILE A 180 -5.75 11.75 7.86
CA ILE A 180 -5.41 11.89 6.44
C ILE A 180 -6.65 12.31 5.66
N ASN A 181 -6.52 13.35 4.82
CA ASN A 181 -7.60 13.84 3.99
C ASN A 181 -8.01 12.81 2.91
N THR A 182 -9.06 12.04 3.19
CA THR A 182 -9.56 11.01 2.27
C THR A 182 -10.42 11.54 1.12
N ASN A 183 -10.75 12.84 1.13
CA ASN A 183 -11.33 13.51 -0.06
C ASN A 183 -10.27 13.63 -1.15
N GLN A 184 -9.04 13.98 -0.75
CA GLN A 184 -7.87 14.05 -1.61
C GLN A 184 -7.28 12.66 -1.89
N PHE A 185 -6.85 11.95 -0.85
CA PHE A 185 -6.11 10.68 -0.97
C PHE A 185 -7.03 9.47 -0.81
N LYS A 186 -7.12 8.63 -1.85
CA LYS A 186 -7.94 7.40 -1.81
C LYS A 186 -7.09 6.19 -1.38
N ALA A 187 -7.73 5.07 -1.05
CA ALA A 187 -7.08 3.82 -0.62
C ALA A 187 -5.88 3.40 -1.49
N HIS A 188 -5.96 3.53 -2.81
CA HIS A 188 -4.87 3.15 -3.71
C HIS A 188 -3.62 4.05 -3.59
N SER A 189 -3.74 5.25 -3.01
CA SER A 189 -2.60 6.15 -2.78
C SER A 189 -1.62 5.58 -1.75
N THR A 190 -2.06 4.69 -0.85
CA THR A 190 -1.21 4.05 0.17
C THR A 190 -0.03 3.32 -0.46
N ARG A 191 -0.23 2.68 -1.62
CA ARG A 191 0.84 2.04 -2.38
C ARG A 191 1.90 3.04 -2.82
N SER A 192 1.50 4.19 -3.36
CA SER A 192 2.43 5.24 -3.78
C SER A 192 3.14 5.87 -2.57
N ALA A 193 2.44 5.99 -1.44
CA ALA A 193 3.01 6.54 -0.21
C ALA A 193 4.06 5.61 0.40
N SER A 194 3.79 4.30 0.46
CA SER A 194 4.72 3.33 1.03
C SER A 194 6.02 3.21 0.24
N VAL A 195 5.93 3.07 -1.08
CA VAL A 195 7.13 3.00 -1.95
C VAL A 195 7.91 4.31 -1.99
N SER A 196 7.24 5.47 -1.93
CA SER A 196 7.94 6.76 -1.80
C SER A 196 8.71 6.84 -0.48
N LYS A 197 8.08 6.43 0.63
CA LYS A 197 8.75 6.38 1.94
C LYS A 197 9.98 5.46 1.91
N ALA A 198 9.84 4.26 1.36
CA ALA A 198 10.93 3.28 1.25
C ALA A 198 12.11 3.85 0.44
N TYR A 199 11.82 4.50 -0.69
CA TYR A 199 12.83 5.15 -1.52
C TYR A 199 13.58 6.25 -0.78
N PHE A 200 12.87 7.16 -0.10
CA PHE A 200 13.50 8.22 0.69
C PHE A 200 14.23 7.70 1.94
N ALA A 201 13.91 6.48 2.40
CA ALA A 201 14.64 5.79 3.46
C ALA A 201 15.89 5.04 2.96
N GLY A 202 16.21 5.12 1.66
CA GLY A 202 17.42 4.55 1.08
C GLY A 202 17.28 3.11 0.57
N VAL A 203 16.06 2.56 0.50
CA VAL A 203 15.84 1.24 -0.13
C VAL A 203 16.13 1.33 -1.62
N SER A 204 16.87 0.35 -2.16
CA SER A 204 17.27 0.36 -3.57
C SER A 204 16.04 0.31 -4.48
N VAL A 205 16.12 0.96 -5.64
CA VAL A 205 15.02 0.92 -6.62
C VAL A 205 14.76 -0.51 -7.07
N SER A 206 15.79 -1.35 -7.18
CA SER A 206 15.65 -2.77 -7.51
C SER A 206 14.77 -3.50 -6.49
N ASP A 207 15.01 -3.31 -5.20
CA ASP A 207 14.24 -3.98 -4.13
C ASP A 207 12.79 -3.46 -4.09
N ILE A 208 12.59 -2.15 -4.28
CA ILE A 208 11.25 -1.56 -4.37
C ILE A 208 10.49 -2.14 -5.56
N MET A 209 11.15 -2.26 -6.71
CA MET A 209 10.59 -2.79 -7.94
C MET A 209 10.22 -4.27 -7.80
N GLN A 210 11.07 -5.06 -7.13
CA GLN A 210 10.80 -6.46 -6.80
C GLN A 210 9.60 -6.59 -5.86
N GLN A 211 9.60 -5.84 -4.76
CA GLN A 211 8.55 -5.87 -3.74
C GLN A 211 7.20 -5.39 -4.29
N ALA A 212 7.20 -4.34 -5.11
CA ALA A 212 6.00 -3.79 -5.73
C ALA A 212 5.62 -4.51 -7.04
N HIS A 213 6.36 -5.52 -7.47
CA HIS A 213 6.11 -6.29 -8.71
C HIS A 213 5.98 -5.40 -9.96
N TRP A 214 6.88 -4.43 -10.13
CA TRP A 214 6.91 -3.57 -11.33
C TRP A 214 7.95 -4.02 -12.34
N ALA A 215 7.62 -3.89 -13.62
CA ALA A 215 8.51 -4.28 -14.73
C ALA A 215 9.39 -3.14 -15.26
N LYS A 216 9.06 -1.87 -14.94
CA LYS A 216 9.78 -0.70 -15.47
C LYS A 216 9.96 0.37 -14.40
N GLU A 217 11.20 0.78 -14.18
CA GLU A 217 11.55 1.85 -13.23
C GLU A 217 10.90 3.19 -13.60
N SER A 218 10.77 3.49 -14.90
CA SER A 218 10.07 4.69 -15.36
C SER A 218 8.61 4.73 -14.93
N THR A 219 7.96 3.58 -14.71
CA THR A 219 6.62 3.50 -14.12
C THR A 219 6.65 3.89 -12.64
N PHE A 220 7.63 3.39 -11.88
CA PHE A 220 7.84 3.77 -10.48
C PHE A 220 8.07 5.28 -10.34
N ALA A 221 9.06 5.82 -11.05
CA ALA A 221 9.40 7.25 -11.00
C ALA A 221 8.21 8.15 -11.40
N ARG A 222 7.49 7.79 -12.47
CA ARG A 222 6.40 8.62 -13.00
C ARG A 222 5.13 8.60 -12.15
N PHE A 223 4.73 7.43 -11.64
CA PHE A 223 3.41 7.26 -11.02
C PHE A 223 3.44 7.10 -9.51
N TYR A 224 4.56 6.68 -8.93
CA TYR A 224 4.60 6.23 -7.55
C TYR A 224 5.60 6.97 -6.67
N CYS A 225 6.78 7.36 -7.18
CA CYS A 225 7.70 8.23 -6.45
C CYS A 225 7.17 9.67 -6.47
N LYS A 226 6.59 10.10 -5.35
CA LYS A 226 6.01 11.45 -5.20
C LYS A 226 6.55 12.11 -3.95
N PRO A 227 7.00 13.38 -4.03
CA PRO A 227 7.40 14.10 -2.83
C PRO A 227 6.20 14.27 -1.90
N ILE A 228 6.46 14.27 -0.60
CA ILE A 228 5.52 14.81 0.39
C ILE A 228 5.59 16.33 0.25
N HIS A 229 4.45 17.01 0.09
CA HIS A 229 4.44 18.48 0.07
C HIS A 229 4.94 19.01 1.41
N LYS A 230 6.20 19.41 1.43
CA LYS A 230 6.75 20.32 2.42
C LYS A 230 7.04 21.58 1.63
N SER A 231 6.56 22.74 2.07
CA SER A 231 6.98 24.01 1.47
C SER A 231 8.46 24.23 1.81
N ALA A 232 9.33 23.56 1.05
CA ALA A 232 10.78 23.60 1.22
C ALA A 232 11.27 25.05 1.10
N PHE A 233 10.59 25.86 0.28
CA PHE A 233 10.83 27.29 0.19
C PHE A 233 10.62 27.99 1.55
N GLN A 234 9.42 27.93 2.15
CA GLN A 234 9.17 28.62 3.43
C GLN A 234 10.01 28.06 4.56
N GLN A 235 10.14 26.73 4.67
CA GLN A 235 10.98 26.15 5.72
C GLN A 235 12.46 26.50 5.54
N SER A 236 12.97 26.61 4.31
CA SER A 236 14.38 26.99 4.08
C SER A 236 14.60 28.49 4.29
N VAL A 237 13.66 29.34 3.91
CA VAL A 237 13.70 30.78 4.20
C VAL A 237 13.71 31.02 5.72
N LEU A 238 12.82 30.34 6.46
CA LEU A 238 12.70 30.49 7.92
C LEU A 238 13.82 29.79 8.70
N LYS A 239 14.28 28.61 8.27
CA LYS A 239 15.46 27.95 8.89
C LYS A 239 16.72 28.79 8.71
N ARG A 240 16.88 29.49 7.58
CA ARG A 240 18.02 30.37 7.34
C ARG A 240 17.98 31.62 8.24
N TYR A 241 16.79 32.13 8.57
CA TYR A 241 16.60 33.17 9.57
C TYR A 241 16.92 32.69 11.00
N LEU A 242 16.37 31.55 11.42
CA LEU A 242 16.65 30.95 12.74
C LEU A 242 18.10 30.49 12.92
N GLY A 243 18.77 30.11 11.83
CA GLY A 243 20.20 29.80 11.81
C GLY A 243 21.07 31.04 12.00
N PHE A 244 20.62 32.22 11.57
CA PHE A 244 21.36 33.48 11.73
C PHE A 244 21.26 34.03 13.16
N GLU A 245 20.08 33.96 13.79
CA GLU A 245 19.89 34.43 15.18
C GLU A 245 20.63 33.55 16.21
N ARG A 246 20.71 32.23 15.99
CA ARG A 246 21.49 31.35 16.87
C ARG A 246 23.00 31.64 16.82
N THR A 247 23.55 31.97 15.66
CA THR A 247 24.97 32.30 15.52
C THR A 247 25.28 33.65 16.17
N LEU A 248 24.40 34.65 16.04
CA LEU A 248 24.54 35.95 16.72
C LEU A 248 24.39 35.83 18.24
N SER A 249 23.46 34.99 18.72
CA SER A 249 23.32 34.69 20.15
C SER A 249 24.56 34.01 20.74
N ILE A 250 25.19 33.09 20.01
CA ILE A 250 26.41 32.40 20.45
C ILE A 250 27.61 33.35 20.44
N LEU A 251 27.79 34.16 19.39
CA LEU A 251 28.88 35.14 19.32
C LEU A 251 28.77 36.23 20.39
N SER A 252 27.56 36.71 20.70
CA SER A 252 27.34 37.70 21.78
C SER A 252 27.59 37.16 23.19
N ARG A 253 27.56 35.83 23.39
CA ARG A 253 27.85 35.16 24.66
C ARG A 253 29.33 34.79 24.85
N VAL A 254 30.08 34.67 23.76
CA VAL A 254 31.52 34.38 23.77
C VAL A 254 32.35 35.67 23.89
N MET A 255 31.76 36.82 23.56
CA MET A 255 32.40 38.15 23.64
C MET A 255 32.09 38.94 24.94
N LYS A 256 31.58 38.27 25.98
CA LYS A 256 31.45 38.81 27.35
C LYS A 256 32.20 37.91 28.31
#